data_AF-Q3LWF9-F1
#
_entry.id   AF-Q3LWF9-F1
#
_cell.length_a   1.000
_cell.length_b   1.000
_cell.length_c   1.000
_cell.angle_alpha   90.00
_cell.angle_beta   90.00
_cell.angle_gamma   90.00
#
_symmetry.space_group_name_H-M   'P 1'
#
loop_
_entity.id
_entity.type
_entity.pdbx_description
1 polymer ?
#
loop_
_entity_poly.entity_id
_entity_poly.type
_entity_poly.pdbx_seq_one_letter_code
_entity_poly.pdbx_strand_id
1 'polypeptide(L)'
;MSYCSMSGLFTTRPMILTTSGYIFDEYAIKSYLNEFKKCPITGMPSTHKNLIECKNSNNFKCVFSQHTDLITLLEEIKNQWQKYILEYFQLKNNLLYIRQELILSYYQNDAAYRALVSALRDRNKLKKVIFTLKKLLCK
;
A
#
# COMPACT_ATOMS: atom_id res chain seq x y z
N MET A 1 -12.33 -11.29 -16.90
CA MET A 1 -12.87 -10.96 -15.56
C MET A 1 -12.27 -9.63 -15.15
N SER A 2 -13.02 -8.53 -15.18
CA SER A 2 -12.51 -7.21 -14.83
C SER A 2 -12.80 -6.91 -13.36
N TYR A 3 -11.78 -6.99 -12.51
CA TYR A 3 -11.83 -6.53 -11.12
C TYR A 3 -11.43 -5.05 -11.05
N CYS A 4 -12.05 -4.29 -10.16
CA CYS A 4 -11.60 -2.94 -9.84
C CYS A 4 -10.27 -3.03 -9.12
N SER A 5 -9.25 -2.33 -9.62
CA SER A 5 -7.94 -2.33 -8.97
C SER A 5 -7.89 -1.47 -7.69
N MET A 6 -8.91 -0.63 -7.45
CA MET A 6 -9.05 0.12 -6.18
C MET A 6 -9.83 -0.67 -5.12
N SER A 7 -11.03 -1.18 -5.46
CA SER A 7 -11.91 -1.84 -4.48
C SER A 7 -11.69 -3.34 -4.38
N GLY A 8 -11.05 -3.97 -5.36
CA GLY A 8 -10.94 -5.43 -5.47
C GLY A 8 -12.26 -6.13 -5.80
N LEU A 9 -13.34 -5.36 -6.01
CA LEU A 9 -14.68 -5.86 -6.31
C LEU A 9 -14.92 -5.94 -7.83
N PHE A 10 -15.94 -6.69 -8.21
CA PHE A 10 -16.42 -6.71 -9.58
C PHE A 10 -17.15 -5.41 -9.93
N THR A 11 -16.76 -4.82 -11.06
CA THR A 11 -17.28 -3.54 -11.54
C THR A 11 -18.40 -3.74 -12.54
N THR A 12 -19.55 -3.11 -12.33
CA THR A 12 -20.62 -3.07 -13.35
C THR A 12 -20.26 -2.14 -14.51
N ARG A 13 -19.50 -1.08 -14.22
CA ARG A 13 -19.04 -0.08 -15.19
C ARG A 13 -17.52 0.07 -15.14
N PRO A 14 -16.78 -0.85 -15.78
CA PRO A 14 -15.33 -0.77 -15.84
C PRO A 14 -14.88 0.38 -16.75
N MET A 15 -13.95 1.18 -16.26
CA MET A 15 -13.17 2.12 -17.05
C MET A 15 -11.68 1.75 -16.98
N ILE A 16 -11.01 1.75 -18.12
CA ILE A 16 -9.55 1.63 -18.21
C ILE A 16 -8.94 3.01 -18.24
N LEU A 17 -7.84 3.15 -17.51
CA LEU A 17 -7.03 4.36 -17.55
C LEU A 17 -5.85 4.14 -18.51
N THR A 18 -5.77 4.91 -19.60
CA THR A 18 -4.82 4.66 -20.71
C THR A 18 -3.35 4.71 -20.30
N THR A 19 -3.01 5.54 -19.31
CA THR A 19 -1.62 5.72 -18.89
C THR A 19 -1.09 4.55 -18.06
N SER A 20 -1.96 3.79 -17.40
CA SER A 20 -1.55 2.70 -16.50
C SER A 20 -2.10 1.32 -16.90
N GLY A 21 -3.14 1.27 -17.73
CA GLY A 21 -3.77 0.03 -18.19
C GLY A 21 -4.61 -0.68 -17.12
N TYR A 22 -4.79 -0.10 -15.93
CA TYR A 22 -5.62 -0.68 -14.87
C TYR A 22 -7.10 -0.40 -15.09
N ILE A 23 -7.93 -1.33 -14.62
CA ILE A 23 -9.39 -1.25 -14.67
C ILE A 23 -9.91 -0.74 -13.32
N PHE A 24 -10.81 0.23 -13.38
CA PHE A 24 -11.46 0.84 -12.22
C PHE A 24 -12.98 0.91 -12.41
N ASP A 25 -13.70 1.08 -11.31
CA ASP A 25 -15.10 1.48 -11.34
C ASP A 25 -15.23 2.93 -11.81
N GLU A 26 -16.21 3.21 -12.67
CA GLU A 26 -16.49 4.53 -13.22
C GLU A 26 -16.61 5.62 -12.14
N TYR A 27 -17.44 5.37 -11.13
CA TYR A 27 -17.69 6.33 -10.06
C TYR A 27 -16.44 6.56 -9.22
N ALA A 28 -15.75 5.49 -8.82
CA ALA A 28 -14.58 5.55 -7.95
C ALA A 28 -13.40 6.29 -8.59
N ILE A 29 -13.13 6.04 -9.88
CA ILE A 29 -12.02 6.72 -10.56
C ILE A 29 -12.33 8.18 -10.83
N LYS A 30 -13.59 8.53 -11.16
CA LYS A 30 -13.99 9.92 -11.40
C LYS A 30 -13.88 10.76 -10.13
N SER A 31 -14.36 10.26 -8.99
CA SER A 31 -14.21 10.97 -7.71
C SER A 31 -12.74 11.11 -7.30
N TYR A 32 -11.94 10.05 -7.45
CA TYR A 32 -10.50 10.12 -7.15
C TYR A 32 -9.74 11.13 -8.02
N LEU A 33 -10.03 11.18 -9.32
CA LEU A 33 -9.38 12.14 -10.24
C LEU A 33 -9.78 13.59 -9.98
N ASN A 34 -10.99 13.83 -9.46
CA ASN A 34 -11.42 15.18 -9.07
C ASN A 34 -10.59 15.71 -7.89
N GLU A 35 -10.26 14.84 -6.92
CA GLU A 35 -9.52 15.22 -5.72
C GLU A 35 -8.00 15.29 -5.97
N PHE A 36 -7.42 14.24 -6.55
CA PHE A 36 -5.96 14.07 -6.57
C PHE A 36 -5.31 14.27 -7.95
N LYS A 37 -6.09 14.28 -9.05
CA LYS A 37 -5.62 14.40 -10.46
C LYS A 37 -4.43 13.49 -10.81
N LYS A 38 -4.34 12.33 -10.16
CA LYS A 38 -3.28 11.33 -10.31
C LYS A 38 -3.89 9.94 -10.39
N CYS A 39 -3.12 8.98 -10.86
CA CYS A 39 -3.49 7.57 -10.84
C CYS A 39 -3.35 6.99 -9.42
N PRO A 40 -4.32 6.22 -8.93
CA PRO A 40 -4.31 5.68 -7.56
C PRO A 40 -3.20 4.67 -7.28
N ILE A 41 -2.74 3.96 -8.31
CA ILE A 41 -1.75 2.87 -8.19
C ILE A 41 -0.35 3.35 -8.56
N THR A 42 -0.22 4.02 -9.70
CA THR A 42 1.09 4.43 -10.24
C THR A 42 1.51 5.84 -9.83
N GLY A 43 0.59 6.66 -9.29
CA GLY A 43 0.85 8.06 -8.94
C GLY A 43 1.08 8.99 -10.13
N MET A 44 0.94 8.51 -11.37
CA MET A 44 1.14 9.29 -12.58
C MET A 44 0.02 10.32 -12.79
N PRO A 45 0.31 11.52 -13.32
CA PRO A 45 -0.72 12.53 -13.56
C PRO A 45 -1.69 12.03 -14.63
N SER A 46 -2.98 12.07 -14.33
CA SER A 46 -4.03 11.62 -15.23
C SER A 46 -5.24 12.53 -15.15
N THR A 47 -5.93 12.66 -16.29
CA THR A 47 -7.13 13.50 -16.42
C THR A 47 -8.29 12.65 -16.95
N HIS A 48 -9.52 13.15 -16.81
CA HIS A 48 -10.73 12.45 -17.26
C HIS A 48 -10.71 12.03 -18.73
N LYS A 49 -9.94 12.74 -19.58
CA LYS A 49 -9.78 12.41 -21.01
C LYS A 49 -9.07 11.08 -21.25
N ASN A 50 -8.32 10.61 -20.27
CA ASN A 50 -7.54 9.37 -20.34
C ASN A 50 -8.35 8.14 -19.92
N LEU A 51 -9.64 8.31 -19.62
CA LEU A 51 -10.55 7.24 -19.23
C LEU A 51 -11.25 6.70 -20.47
N ILE A 52 -11.19 5.38 -20.66
CA ILE A 52 -11.88 4.67 -21.73
C ILE A 52 -12.85 3.68 -21.09
N GLU A 53 -14.11 3.75 -21.51
CA GLU A 53 -15.13 2.79 -21.09
C GLU A 53 -14.90 1.43 -21.75
N CYS A 54 -14.91 0.38 -20.94
CA CYS A 54 -14.80 -0.99 -21.43
C CYS A 54 -16.19 -1.58 -21.65
N LYS A 55 -16.48 -1.96 -22.91
CA LYS A 55 -17.70 -2.71 -23.23
C LYS A 55 -17.52 -4.16 -22.75
N ASN A 56 -18.17 -4.51 -21.66
CA ASN A 56 -18.23 -5.89 -21.18
C ASN A 56 -19.46 -6.62 -21.75
N SER A 57 -19.31 -7.91 -22.07
CA SER A 57 -20.44 -8.82 -22.22
C SER A 57 -21.04 -9.09 -20.83
N ASN A 58 -22.08 -8.32 -20.48
CA ASN A 58 -22.72 -8.32 -19.16
C ASN A 58 -23.30 -9.70 -18.78
N ASN A 59 -22.49 -10.54 -18.13
CA ASN A 59 -22.96 -11.82 -17.56
C ASN A 59 -22.82 -11.89 -16.02
N PHE A 60 -22.59 -10.76 -15.34
CA PHE A 60 -22.50 -10.75 -13.88
C PHE A 60 -23.78 -10.17 -13.29
N LYS A 61 -24.59 -11.03 -12.68
CA LYS A 61 -25.65 -10.62 -11.76
C LYS A 61 -24.96 -10.11 -10.49
N CYS A 62 -25.25 -8.86 -10.12
CA CYS A 62 -24.98 -8.38 -8.77
C CYS A 62 -25.56 -9.39 -7.77
N VAL A 63 -24.74 -9.89 -6.85
CA VAL A 63 -25.18 -10.73 -5.71
C VAL A 63 -25.82 -9.86 -4.62
N PHE A 64 -26.41 -8.72 -4.99
CA PHE A 64 -27.29 -8.03 -4.06
C PHE A 64 -28.59 -8.82 -4.07
N SER A 65 -28.91 -9.45 -2.94
CA SER A 65 -30.27 -9.94 -2.70
C SER A 65 -31.21 -8.79 -3.02
N GLN A 66 -32.22 -9.06 -3.85
CA GLN A 66 -33.26 -8.06 -4.09
C GLN A 66 -33.97 -7.88 -2.74
N HIS A 67 -33.59 -6.82 -1.99
CA HIS A 67 -34.20 -6.52 -0.70
C HIS A 67 -35.68 -6.22 -0.96
N THR A 68 -36.55 -7.06 -0.41
CA THR A 68 -37.99 -6.97 -0.63
C THR A 68 -38.61 -5.83 0.17
N ASP A 69 -37.99 -5.43 1.29
CA ASP A 69 -38.58 -4.52 2.26
C ASP A 69 -37.59 -3.44 2.75
N LEU A 70 -38.11 -2.25 3.07
CA LEU A 70 -37.31 -1.10 3.51
C LEU A 70 -36.57 -1.36 4.84
N ILE A 71 -37.19 -2.17 5.72
CA ILE A 71 -36.64 -2.50 7.03
C ILE A 71 -35.41 -3.40 6.90
N THR A 72 -35.46 -4.40 6.02
CA THR A 72 -34.34 -5.32 5.81
C THR A 72 -33.14 -4.60 5.20
N LEU A 73 -33.38 -3.66 4.27
CA LEU A 73 -32.33 -2.79 3.73
C LEU A 73 -31.64 -1.95 4.82
N LEU A 74 -32.42 -1.36 5.75
CA LEU A 74 -31.86 -0.55 6.85
C LEU A 74 -31.03 -1.39 7.82
N GLU A 75 -31.47 -2.61 8.13
CA GLU A 75 -30.70 -3.54 8.96
C GLU A 75 -29.37 -3.94 8.32
N GLU A 76 -29.37 -4.18 7.01
CA GLU A 76 -28.15 -4.47 6.28
C GLU A 76 -27.20 -3.29 6.22
N ILE A 77 -27.71 -2.09 5.94
CA ILE A 77 -26.91 -0.86 5.98
C ILE A 77 -26.26 -0.73 7.36
N LYS A 78 -27.03 -0.90 8.45
CA LYS A 78 -26.50 -0.88 9.83
C LYS A 78 -25.37 -1.90 10.00
N ASN A 79 -25.55 -3.13 9.53
CA ASN A 79 -24.53 -4.19 9.64
C ASN A 79 -23.27 -3.86 8.84
N GLN A 80 -23.40 -3.32 7.63
CA GLN A 80 -22.26 -2.91 6.80
C GLN A 80 -21.48 -1.77 7.46
N TRP A 81 -22.18 -0.78 8.01
CA TRP A 81 -21.54 0.31 8.75
C TRP A 81 -20.82 -0.19 10.01
N GLN A 82 -21.40 -1.12 10.76
CA GLN A 82 -20.75 -1.72 11.92
C GLN A 82 -19.46 -2.46 11.54
N LYS A 83 -19.50 -3.26 10.45
CA LYS A 83 -18.29 -3.91 9.91
C LYS A 83 -17.22 -2.90 9.52
N TYR A 84 -17.60 -1.87 8.76
CA TYR A 84 -16.69 -0.80 8.35
C TYR A 84 -16.02 -0.10 9.55
N ILE A 85 -16.77 0.22 10.60
CA ILE A 85 -16.24 0.86 11.81
C ILE A 85 -15.22 -0.05 12.50
N LEU A 86 -15.50 -1.34 12.62
CA LEU A 86 -14.60 -2.31 13.23
C LEU A 86 -13.31 -2.47 12.41
N GLU A 87 -13.42 -2.62 11.09
CA GLU A 87 -12.29 -2.71 10.17
C GLU A 87 -11.43 -1.43 10.21
N TYR A 88 -12.07 -0.25 10.18
CA TYR A 88 -11.36 1.02 10.27
C TYR A 88 -10.60 1.16 11.59
N PHE A 89 -11.21 0.77 12.71
CA PHE A 89 -10.55 0.78 14.01
C PHE A 89 -9.37 -0.18 14.06
N GLN A 90 -9.52 -1.41 13.55
CA GLN A 90 -8.43 -2.38 13.45
C GLN A 90 -7.29 -1.86 12.57
N LEU A 91 -7.60 -1.31 11.40
CA LEU A 91 -6.61 -0.74 10.49
C LEU A 91 -5.84 0.42 11.14
N LYS A 92 -6.53 1.30 11.87
CA LYS A 92 -5.90 2.38 12.63
C LYS A 92 -4.97 1.86 13.72
N ASN A 93 -5.38 0.83 14.47
CA ASN A 93 -4.54 0.23 15.50
C ASN A 93 -3.31 -0.45 14.89
N ASN A 94 -3.47 -1.18 13.78
CA ASN A 94 -2.38 -1.80 13.05
C ASN A 94 -1.38 -0.76 12.54
N LEU A 95 -1.86 0.38 12.02
CA LEU A 95 -0.98 1.48 11.60
C LEU A 95 -0.15 2.04 12.76
N LEU A 96 -0.76 2.23 13.94
CA LEU A 96 -0.03 2.70 15.13
C LEU A 96 1.00 1.68 15.60
N TYR A 97 0.62 0.40 15.62
CA TYR A 97 1.49 -0.71 16.00
C TYR A 97 2.71 -0.83 15.08
N ILE A 98 2.49 -0.88 13.75
CA ILE A 98 3.57 -0.95 12.75
C ILE A 98 4.48 0.27 12.86
N ARG A 99 3.94 1.46 13.14
CA ARG A 99 4.75 2.66 13.33
C ARG A 99 5.69 2.53 14.53
N GLN A 100 5.22 1.93 15.63
CA GLN A 100 6.05 1.68 16.81
C GLN A 100 7.13 0.63 16.52
N GLU A 101 6.78 -0.49 15.88
CA GLU A 101 7.75 -1.52 15.49
C GLU A 101 8.82 -0.99 14.54
N LEU A 102 8.41 -0.18 13.56
CA LEU A 102 9.32 0.49 12.64
C LEU A 102 10.32 1.36 13.41
N ILE A 103 9.85 2.20 14.34
CA ILE A 103 10.73 3.06 15.15
C ILE A 103 11.72 2.22 15.97
N LEU A 104 11.27 1.12 16.58
CA LEU A 104 12.14 0.21 17.33
C LEU A 104 13.21 -0.42 16.42
N SER A 105 12.85 -0.83 15.21
CA SER A 105 13.82 -1.37 14.25
C SER A 105 14.87 -0.34 13.84
N TYR A 106 14.50 0.94 13.67
CA TYR A 106 15.45 2.02 13.38
C TYR A 106 16.43 2.23 14.54
N TYR A 107 15.96 2.21 15.79
CA TYR A 107 16.85 2.31 16.96
C TYR A 107 17.83 1.14 17.05
N GLN A 108 17.39 -0.08 16.74
CA GLN A 108 18.26 -1.24 16.69
C GLN A 108 19.30 -1.13 15.57
N ASN A 109 18.90 -0.65 14.38
CA ASN A 109 19.81 -0.41 13.27
C ASN A 109 20.90 0.61 13.64
N ASP A 110 20.53 1.73 14.27
CA ASP A 110 21.49 2.73 14.71
C ASP A 110 22.48 2.20 15.75
N ALA A 111 22.01 1.37 16.69
CA ALA A 111 22.89 0.69 17.65
C ALA A 111 23.86 -0.27 16.96
N ALA A 112 23.38 -1.06 15.98
CA ALA A 112 24.20 -1.97 15.19
C ALA A 112 25.26 -1.21 14.37
N TYR A 113 24.91 -0.07 13.76
CA TYR A 113 25.86 0.78 13.05
C TYR A 113 26.97 1.32 13.96
N ARG A 114 26.63 1.75 15.19
CA ARG A 114 27.65 2.18 16.16
C ARG A 114 28.59 1.05 16.56
N ALA A 115 28.05 -0.15 16.78
CA ALA A 115 28.85 -1.34 17.08
C ALA A 115 29.79 -1.69 15.91
N LEU A 116 29.28 -1.65 14.67
CA LEU A 116 30.07 -1.87 13.46
C LEU A 116 31.19 -0.85 13.31
N VAL A 117 30.90 0.44 13.53
CA VAL A 117 31.92 1.50 13.49
C VAL A 117 33.00 1.26 14.53
N SER A 118 32.63 0.85 15.75
CA SER A 118 33.61 0.48 16.78
C SER A 118 34.47 -0.71 16.33
N ALA A 119 33.85 -1.77 15.83
CA ALA A 119 34.55 -2.96 15.34
C ALA A 119 35.49 -2.64 14.16
N LEU A 120 35.10 -1.75 13.25
CA LEU A 120 35.95 -1.28 12.15
C LEU A 120 37.16 -0.50 12.67
N ARG A 121 36.95 0.37 13.67
CA ARG A 121 38.06 1.11 14.30
C ARG A 121 39.07 0.14 14.92
N ASP A 122 38.61 -0.87 15.64
CA ASP A 122 39.49 -1.83 16.29
C ASP A 122 40.21 -2.73 15.27
N ARG A 123 39.50 -3.19 14.23
CA ARG A 123 40.11 -3.89 13.09
C ARG A 123 41.21 -3.05 12.42
N ASN A 124 40.96 -1.77 12.23
CA ASN A 124 41.93 -0.85 11.60
C ASN A 124 43.15 -0.62 12.51
N LYS A 125 42.98 -0.54 13.83
CA LYS A 125 44.10 -0.49 14.79
C LYS A 125 44.97 -1.75 14.69
N LEU A 126 44.35 -2.95 14.72
CA LEU A 126 45.07 -4.21 14.61
C LEU A 126 45.83 -4.33 13.29
N LYS A 127 45.22 -3.92 12.17
CA LYS A 127 45.92 -3.88 10.86
C LYS A 127 47.15 -2.99 10.87
N LYS A 128 47.08 -1.81 11.52
CA LYS A 128 48.24 -0.92 11.67
C LYS A 128 49.35 -1.58 12.48
N VAL A 129 49.02 -2.24 13.60
CA VAL A 129 50.00 -2.97 14.44
C VAL A 129 50.66 -4.11 13.65
N ILE A 130 49.88 -4.89 12.91
CA ILE A 130 50.42 -5.97 12.06
C ILE A 130 51.36 -5.39 10.99
N PHE A 131 50.99 -4.27 10.37
CA PHE A 131 51.82 -3.60 9.38
C PHE A 131 53.15 -3.11 9.97
N THR A 132 53.13 -2.51 11.17
CA THR A 132 54.36 -2.08 11.86
C THR A 132 55.25 -3.27 12.24
N LEU A 133 54.68 -4.37 12.74
CA LEU A 133 55.42 -5.58 13.09
C LEU A 133 56.07 -6.22 11.85
N LYS A 134 55.34 -6.32 10.74
CA LYS A 134 55.90 -6.80 9.46
C LYS A 134 57.09 -5.96 9.00
N LYS A 135 56.99 -4.63 9.11
CA LYS A 135 58.10 -3.73 8.73
C LYS A 135 59.35 -3.95 9.58
N LEU A 136 59.19 -4.28 10.87
CA LEU A 136 60.30 -4.59 11.76
C LEU A 136 60.93 -5.96 11.46
N LEU A 137 60.12 -6.95 11.06
CA LEU A 137 60.58 -8.31 10.72
C LEU A 137 61.25 -8.42 9.34
N CYS A 138 60.95 -7.51 8.40
CA CYS A 138 61.59 -7.48 7.07
C CYS A 138 62.90 -6.66 7.04
N LYS A 139 63.46 -6.33 8.21
CA LYS A 139 64.76 -5.69 8.40
C LYS A 139 65.75 -6.70 8.95
#